data_AF-A0A1F6I4Q6-F1
#
_entry.id   AF-A0A1F6I4Q6-F1
#
_cell.length_a   1.000
_cell.length_b   1.000
_cell.length_c   1.000
_cell.angle_alpha   90.00
_cell.angle_beta   90.00
_cell.angle_gamma   90.00
#
_symmetry.space_group_name_H-M   'P 1'
#
loop_
_entity.id
_entity.type
_entity.pdbx_description
1 polymer ?
#
loop_
_entity_poly.entity_id
_entity_poly.type
_entity_poly.pdbx_seq_one_letter_code
_entity_poly.pdbx_strand_id
1 'polypeptide(L)'
;MNKTPYTFILVILLVAAAYFIGVQTTKIQYLEKNTKNTGTALGISNLTPSKSAKLNVAQNIGIDKNKFKSCLESGKYAKQVTSDLEDGKKVGVNGTPATFVNGQMVSGAMPYNTFKEIIDRELKNPNQPLTTGERINVDPGTLPALGKSDAPVTVIEFADFQCPFCERFYKDAEKGIIENYVKSGKVKFVFRNYAFLGPESNIAAEGAYCANEQGKFWEYHNFLFDNQGPENSGTFSKENLE
;
A
#
# COMPACT_ATOMS: atom_id res chain seq x y z
N MET A 1 22.20 24.16 -71.81
CA MET A 1 21.47 24.92 -70.75
C MET A 1 21.00 23.92 -69.69
N ASN A 2 21.76 23.73 -68.61
CA ASN A 2 21.45 22.77 -67.55
C ASN A 2 20.42 23.35 -66.57
N LYS A 3 19.16 22.91 -66.67
CA LYS A 3 18.12 23.17 -65.67
C LYS A 3 17.99 21.98 -64.72
N THR A 4 18.74 21.94 -63.60
CA THR A 4 18.47 20.95 -62.51
C THR A 4 19.31 21.23 -61.26
N PRO A 5 18.86 22.15 -60.39
CA PRO A 5 18.88 21.81 -58.96
C PRO A 5 17.55 22.08 -58.23
N TYR A 6 16.67 22.93 -58.77
CA TYR A 6 15.42 23.30 -58.08
C TYR A 6 14.36 22.20 -58.08
N THR A 7 14.28 21.39 -59.13
CA THR A 7 13.28 20.32 -59.23
C THR A 7 13.50 19.24 -58.18
N PHE A 8 14.75 18.90 -57.87
CA PHE A 8 15.07 17.91 -56.84
C PHE A 8 14.73 18.41 -55.43
N ILE A 9 15.01 19.68 -55.13
CA ILE A 9 14.69 20.27 -53.82
C ILE A 9 13.17 20.36 -53.62
N LEU A 10 12.41 20.74 -54.65
CA LEU A 10 10.95 20.78 -54.61
C LEU A 10 10.34 19.40 -54.38
N VAL A 11 10.85 18.36 -55.04
CA VAL A 11 10.37 16.98 -54.84
C VAL A 11 10.65 16.50 -53.42
N ILE A 12 11.83 16.78 -52.86
CA ILE A 12 12.18 16.39 -51.48
C ILE A 12 11.28 17.11 -50.47
N LEU A 13 11.04 18.41 -50.64
CA LEU A 13 10.14 19.17 -49.77
C LEU A 13 8.70 18.68 -49.84
N LEU A 14 8.21 18.32 -51.03
CA LEU A 14 6.86 17.76 -51.22
C LEU A 14 6.72 16.38 -50.55
N VAL A 15 7.73 15.52 -50.64
CA VAL A 15 7.74 14.21 -49.97
C VAL A 15 7.81 14.36 -48.45
N ALA A 16 8.65 15.27 -47.94
CA ALA A 16 8.74 15.54 -46.50
C ALA A 16 7.44 16.12 -45.94
N ALA A 17 6.79 17.04 -46.67
CA ALA A 17 5.49 17.60 -46.29
C ALA A 17 4.39 16.52 -46.28
N ALA A 18 4.35 15.65 -47.30
CA ALA A 18 3.40 14.54 -47.35
C ALA A 18 3.60 13.54 -46.19
N TYR A 19 4.85 13.24 -45.83
CA TYR A 19 5.17 12.40 -44.67
C TYR A 19 4.72 13.04 -43.35
N PHE A 20 5.00 14.34 -43.15
CA PHE A 20 4.58 15.06 -41.94
C PHE A 20 3.06 15.13 -41.79
N ILE A 21 2.34 15.38 -42.90
CA ILE A 21 0.88 15.38 -42.91
C ILE A 21 0.34 13.98 -42.57
N GLY A 22 0.91 12.91 -43.12
CA GLY A 22 0.53 11.53 -42.82
C GLY A 22 0.75 11.12 -41.35
N VAL A 23 1.85 11.55 -40.74
CA VAL A 23 2.14 11.30 -39.30
C VAL A 23 1.18 12.06 -38.39
N GLN A 24 0.79 13.29 -38.76
CA GLN A 24 -0.16 14.07 -37.96
C GLN A 24 -1.59 13.54 -38.08
N THR A 25 -2.02 13.12 -39.28
CA THR A 25 -3.37 12.55 -39.45
C THR A 25 -3.53 11.21 -38.74
N THR A 26 -2.49 10.36 -38.72
CA THR A 26 -2.51 9.12 -37.93
C THR A 26 -2.57 9.37 -36.42
N LYS A 27 -1.85 10.38 -35.91
CA LYS A 27 -1.91 10.76 -34.49
C LYS A 27 -3.30 11.32 -34.11
N ILE A 28 -3.91 12.12 -34.97
CA ILE A 28 -5.28 12.61 -34.79
C ILE A 28 -6.29 11.46 -34.81
N GLN A 29 -6.22 10.54 -35.78
CA GLN A 29 -7.10 9.37 -35.83
C GLN A 29 -6.93 8.44 -34.63
N TYR A 30 -5.71 8.27 -34.12
CA TYR A 30 -5.44 7.51 -32.89
C TYR A 30 -6.09 8.17 -31.66
N LEU A 31 -6.00 9.49 -31.55
CA LEU A 31 -6.65 10.25 -30.47
C LEU A 31 -8.17 10.25 -30.59
N GLU A 32 -8.73 10.35 -31.79
CA GLU A 32 -10.17 10.26 -32.04
C GLU A 32 -10.74 8.86 -31.73
N LYS A 33 -10.01 7.79 -32.06
CA LYS A 33 -10.43 6.42 -31.73
C LYS A 33 -10.45 6.18 -30.21
N ASN A 34 -9.57 6.85 -29.46
CA ASN A 34 -9.56 6.79 -28.00
C ASN A 34 -10.57 7.74 -27.31
N THR A 35 -11.10 8.75 -27.99
CA THR A 35 -12.12 9.66 -27.44
C THR A 35 -13.56 9.23 -27.76
N LYS A 36 -13.79 8.41 -28.78
CA LYS A 36 -15.13 7.84 -29.08
C LYS A 36 -15.61 6.78 -28.09
N ASN A 37 -14.77 6.35 -27.14
CA ASN A 37 -15.16 5.49 -26.01
C ASN A 37 -15.46 6.27 -24.71
N THR A 38 -15.42 7.61 -24.73
CA THR A 38 -15.69 8.47 -23.56
C THR A 38 -16.90 9.39 -23.76
N GLY A 39 -17.82 9.00 -24.64
CA GLY A 39 -18.99 9.80 -25.05
C GLY A 39 -20.33 9.25 -24.57
N THR A 40 -20.48 8.97 -23.28
CA THR A 40 -21.80 9.02 -22.63
C THR A 40 -21.77 10.15 -21.62
N ALA A 41 -22.57 11.18 -21.88
CA ALA A 41 -22.81 12.29 -20.99
C ALA A 41 -23.16 11.76 -19.59
N LEU A 42 -22.27 12.02 -18.62
CA LEU A 42 -22.52 11.75 -17.21
C LEU A 42 -23.62 12.71 -16.76
N GLY A 43 -24.83 12.17 -16.62
CA GLY A 43 -25.89 12.79 -15.83
C GLY A 43 -25.40 12.92 -14.39
N ILE A 44 -24.84 14.08 -14.07
CA ILE A 44 -24.62 14.52 -12.69
C ILE A 44 -25.94 15.05 -12.11
N SER A 45 -26.91 14.15 -12.00
CA SER A 45 -28.09 14.33 -11.16
C SER A 45 -28.31 13.01 -10.45
N ASN A 46 -28.01 12.99 -9.14
CA ASN A 46 -28.09 11.86 -8.22
C ASN A 46 -26.84 10.97 -8.07
N LEU A 47 -25.67 11.57 -7.86
CA LEU A 47 -24.68 10.95 -6.96
C LEU A 47 -25.05 11.33 -5.53
N THR A 48 -26.13 10.74 -5.03
CA THR A 48 -26.13 10.37 -3.61
C THR A 48 -24.93 9.45 -3.39
N PRO A 49 -24.20 9.52 -2.27
CA PRO A 49 -23.22 8.50 -1.95
C PRO A 49 -23.97 7.17 -2.02
N SER A 50 -23.66 6.35 -3.01
CA SER A 50 -24.18 5.00 -3.05
C SER A 50 -23.71 4.39 -1.74
N LYS A 51 -24.65 4.12 -0.85
CA LYS A 51 -24.51 3.26 0.32
C LYS A 51 -23.49 2.18 -0.05
N SER A 52 -22.26 2.33 0.44
CA SER A 52 -21.14 1.46 0.07
C SER A 52 -21.65 0.04 0.28
N ALA A 53 -21.56 -0.81 -0.75
CA ALA A 53 -21.87 -2.22 -0.56
C ALA A 53 -21.04 -2.69 0.66
N LYS A 54 -21.71 -3.25 1.67
CA LYS A 54 -21.05 -3.65 2.92
C LYS A 54 -19.85 -4.51 2.55
N LEU A 55 -18.67 -4.12 3.05
CA LEU A 55 -17.44 -4.81 2.75
C LEU A 55 -17.51 -6.28 3.22
N ASN A 56 -18.27 -6.54 4.30
CA ASN A 56 -18.62 -7.87 4.77
C ASN A 56 -17.38 -8.75 4.91
N VAL A 57 -16.42 -8.24 5.70
CA VAL A 57 -15.12 -8.86 5.97
C VAL A 57 -15.29 -10.34 6.27
N ALA A 58 -16.25 -10.66 7.16
CA ALA A 58 -16.43 -12.01 7.65
C ALA A 58 -16.65 -13.06 6.56
N GLN A 59 -17.48 -12.71 5.57
CA GLN A 59 -17.76 -13.60 4.44
C GLN A 59 -16.55 -13.75 3.51
N ASN A 60 -15.77 -12.68 3.33
CA ASN A 60 -14.67 -12.66 2.36
C ASN A 60 -13.41 -13.38 2.86
N ILE A 61 -13.11 -13.31 4.16
CA ILE A 61 -11.88 -13.89 4.71
C ILE A 61 -12.09 -15.14 5.55
N GLY A 62 -13.36 -15.57 5.71
CA GLY A 62 -13.73 -16.81 6.39
C GLY A 62 -13.54 -16.75 7.91
N ILE A 63 -13.79 -15.60 8.53
CA ILE A 63 -13.89 -15.49 10.00
C ILE A 63 -15.33 -15.74 10.48
N ASP A 64 -15.48 -16.22 11.70
CA ASP A 64 -16.77 -16.28 12.38
C ASP A 64 -17.29 -14.86 12.61
N LYS A 65 -18.34 -14.51 11.87
CA LYS A 65 -18.98 -13.19 11.88
C LYS A 65 -19.44 -12.80 13.28
N ASN A 66 -20.02 -13.72 14.06
CA ASN A 66 -20.57 -13.40 15.37
C ASN A 66 -19.46 -13.15 16.39
N LYS A 67 -18.38 -13.93 16.36
CA LYS A 67 -17.20 -13.69 17.21
C LYS A 67 -16.52 -12.38 16.86
N PHE A 68 -16.33 -12.11 15.56
CA PHE A 68 -15.72 -10.88 15.09
C PHE A 68 -16.54 -9.67 15.51
N LYS A 69 -17.84 -9.68 15.22
CA LYS A 69 -18.78 -8.63 15.61
C LYS A 69 -18.76 -8.40 17.12
N SER A 70 -18.90 -9.45 17.93
CA SER A 70 -18.88 -9.32 19.39
C SER A 70 -17.55 -8.73 19.90
N CYS A 71 -16.42 -9.12 19.30
CA CYS A 71 -15.12 -8.57 19.66
C CYS A 71 -15.05 -7.07 19.34
N LEU A 72 -15.39 -6.69 18.11
CA LEU A 72 -15.35 -5.29 17.66
C LEU A 72 -16.36 -4.42 18.41
N GLU A 73 -17.56 -4.94 18.69
CA GLU A 73 -18.60 -4.21 19.42
C GLU A 73 -18.20 -3.89 20.86
N SER A 74 -17.46 -4.78 21.49
CA SER A 74 -17.01 -4.61 22.86
C SER A 74 -15.84 -3.62 23.02
N GLY A 75 -15.20 -3.21 21.93
CA GLY A 75 -13.98 -2.39 21.97
C GLY A 75 -12.81 -3.11 22.65
N LYS A 76 -12.76 -4.46 22.53
CA LYS A 76 -11.84 -5.32 23.28
C LYS A 76 -10.38 -4.92 23.12
N TYR A 77 -10.02 -4.39 21.95
CA TYR A 77 -8.65 -4.06 21.57
C TYR A 77 -8.34 -2.56 21.53
N ALA A 78 -9.27 -1.69 21.90
CA ALA A 78 -9.05 -0.24 21.92
C ALA A 78 -7.79 0.18 22.74
N LYS A 79 -7.56 -0.50 23.88
CA LYS A 79 -6.35 -0.28 24.69
C LYS A 79 -5.07 -0.72 23.99
N GLN A 80 -5.11 -1.84 23.27
CA GLN A 80 -3.96 -2.33 22.50
C GLN A 80 -3.63 -1.36 21.37
N VAL A 81 -4.63 -0.92 20.60
CA VAL A 81 -4.46 0.07 19.52
C VAL A 81 -3.85 1.38 20.06
N THR A 82 -4.33 1.85 21.21
CA THR A 82 -3.74 3.03 21.87
C THR A 82 -2.29 2.76 22.30
N SER A 83 -1.99 1.59 22.85
CA SER A 83 -0.62 1.20 23.23
C SER A 83 0.31 1.16 22.02
N ASP A 84 -0.12 0.60 20.90
CA ASP A 84 0.70 0.52 19.69
C ASP A 84 1.05 1.90 19.13
N LEU A 85 0.08 2.82 19.14
CA LEU A 85 0.28 4.21 18.76
C LEU A 85 1.33 4.88 19.66
N GLU A 86 1.22 4.71 20.98
CA GLU A 86 2.18 5.27 21.93
C GLU A 86 3.57 4.64 21.80
N ASP A 87 3.65 3.34 21.53
CA ASP A 87 4.92 2.66 21.29
C ASP A 87 5.60 3.16 20.01
N GLY A 88 4.83 3.44 18.95
CA GLY A 88 5.35 4.09 17.75
C GLY A 88 5.92 5.48 18.04
N LYS A 89 5.19 6.30 18.80
CA LYS A 89 5.67 7.63 19.20
C LYS A 89 6.97 7.56 20.00
N LYS A 90 7.09 6.62 20.94
CA LYS A 90 8.31 6.40 21.75
C LYS A 90 9.53 6.06 20.89
N VAL A 91 9.34 5.35 19.78
CA VAL A 91 10.43 4.98 18.86
C VAL A 91 10.58 5.96 17.68
N GLY A 92 9.96 7.14 17.76
CA GLY A 92 10.15 8.23 16.80
C GLY A 92 9.30 8.15 15.54
N VAL A 93 8.26 7.30 15.50
CA VAL A 93 7.30 7.27 14.39
C VAL A 93 6.49 8.57 14.39
N ASN A 94 6.64 9.38 13.34
CA ASN A 94 5.92 10.65 13.15
C ASN A 94 4.90 10.60 12.01
N GLY A 95 4.74 9.44 11.36
CA GLY A 95 3.85 9.23 10.23
C GLY A 95 4.03 7.81 9.70
N THR A 96 3.11 7.39 8.82
CA THR A 96 3.06 6.02 8.30
C THR A 96 3.20 5.97 6.77
N PRO A 97 3.71 4.87 6.19
CA PRO A 97 4.31 3.74 6.91
C PRO A 97 5.65 4.16 7.51
N ALA A 98 6.00 3.56 8.65
CA ALA A 98 7.33 3.66 9.23
C ALA A 98 7.83 2.25 9.51
N THR A 99 8.97 1.89 8.91
CA THR A 99 9.49 0.53 8.98
C THR A 99 10.81 0.50 9.72
N PHE A 100 11.05 -0.54 10.51
CA PHE A 100 12.33 -0.79 11.16
C PHE A 100 12.91 -2.10 10.64
N VAL A 101 14.09 -2.07 10.05
CA VAL A 101 14.84 -3.27 9.63
C VAL A 101 16.00 -3.47 10.59
N ASN A 102 15.90 -4.47 11.48
CA ASN A 102 16.83 -4.68 12.60
C ASN A 102 17.13 -3.36 13.37
N GLY A 103 16.08 -2.58 13.63
CA GLY A 103 16.16 -1.30 14.34
C GLY A 103 16.62 -0.11 13.51
N GLN A 104 17.03 -0.29 12.24
CA GLN A 104 17.19 0.85 11.32
C GLN A 104 15.82 1.33 10.85
N MET A 105 15.46 2.57 11.19
CA MET A 105 14.23 3.20 10.72
C MET A 105 14.34 3.57 9.22
N VAL A 106 13.27 3.27 8.48
CA VAL A 106 13.01 3.69 7.11
C VAL A 106 11.63 4.36 7.13
N SER A 107 11.60 5.67 6.92
CA SER A 107 10.37 6.46 7.03
C SER A 107 9.70 6.62 5.67
N GLY A 108 8.38 6.44 5.62
CA GLY A 108 7.55 6.60 4.44
C GLY A 108 7.49 5.37 3.55
N ALA A 109 6.64 5.45 2.52
CA ALA A 109 6.43 4.40 1.52
C ALA A 109 7.60 4.33 0.53
N MET A 110 8.75 3.87 1.02
CA MET A 110 9.95 3.66 0.21
C MET A 110 9.77 2.45 -0.72
N PRO A 111 10.34 2.46 -1.94
CA PRO A 111 10.21 1.36 -2.88
C PRO A 111 10.84 0.06 -2.36
N TYR A 112 10.37 -1.09 -2.88
CA TYR A 112 10.93 -2.41 -2.55
C TYR A 112 12.47 -2.46 -2.63
N ASN A 113 13.07 -1.85 -3.65
CA ASN A 113 14.52 -1.87 -3.83
C ASN A 113 15.30 -1.28 -2.65
N THR A 114 14.77 -0.25 -1.97
CA THR A 114 15.39 0.30 -0.77
C THR A 114 15.43 -0.74 0.35
N PHE A 115 14.34 -1.47 0.56
CA PHE A 115 14.30 -2.54 1.55
C PHE A 115 15.18 -3.72 1.17
N LYS A 116 15.22 -4.08 -0.12
CA LYS A 116 16.10 -5.11 -0.65
C LYS A 116 17.56 -4.84 -0.29
N GLU A 117 18.04 -3.62 -0.52
CA GLU A 117 19.42 -3.22 -0.21
C GLU A 117 19.73 -3.31 1.29
N ILE A 118 18.81 -2.83 2.13
CA ILE A 118 18.97 -2.86 3.59
C ILE A 118 18.96 -4.31 4.11
N ILE A 119 17.99 -5.12 3.67
CA ILE A 119 17.86 -6.53 4.09
C ILE A 119 19.08 -7.33 3.65
N ASP A 120 19.53 -7.20 2.38
CA ASP A 120 20.71 -7.91 1.89
C ASP A 120 21.98 -7.52 2.67
N ARG A 121 22.11 -6.25 3.05
CA ARG A 121 23.19 -5.79 3.92
C ARG A 121 23.11 -6.41 5.31
N GLU A 122 21.94 -6.42 5.94
CA GLU A 122 21.74 -7.05 7.27
C GLU A 122 22.00 -8.55 7.24
N LEU A 123 21.64 -9.24 6.15
CA LEU A 123 21.92 -10.67 5.99
C LEU A 123 23.41 -10.96 5.84
N LYS A 124 24.17 -10.07 5.19
CA LYS A 124 25.60 -10.23 4.99
C LYS A 124 26.41 -9.86 6.22
N ASN A 125 26.09 -8.73 6.83
CA ASN A 125 26.78 -8.17 8.00
C ASN A 125 25.73 -7.68 9.00
N PRO A 126 25.22 -8.56 9.88
CA PRO A 126 24.16 -8.21 10.82
C PRO A 126 24.57 -7.09 11.77
N ASN A 127 23.64 -6.17 12.05
CA ASN A 127 23.77 -5.16 13.10
C ASN A 127 25.01 -4.25 13.00
N GLN A 128 25.52 -4.01 11.79
CA GLN A 128 26.61 -3.05 11.59
C GLN A 128 26.19 -1.64 12.02
N PRO A 129 27.14 -0.81 12.50
CA PRO A 129 26.89 0.60 12.77
C PRO A 129 26.29 1.30 11.55
N LEU A 130 25.24 2.09 11.78
CA LEU A 130 24.63 2.89 10.72
C LEU A 130 25.53 4.08 10.41
N THR A 131 25.61 4.47 9.13
CA THR A 131 26.36 5.66 8.70
C THR A 131 25.72 6.96 9.20
N THR A 132 24.40 6.92 9.45
CA THR A 132 23.60 8.01 9.99
C THR A 132 22.52 7.43 10.91
N GLY A 133 22.26 8.11 12.03
CA GLY A 133 21.28 7.68 13.03
C GLY A 133 21.75 6.53 13.92
N GLU A 134 20.87 6.09 14.81
CA GLU A 134 21.09 4.98 15.74
C GLU A 134 20.07 3.86 15.49
N ARG A 135 20.43 2.64 15.86
CA ARG A 135 19.48 1.52 15.85
C ARG A 135 18.55 1.66 17.03
N ILE A 136 17.26 1.68 16.76
CA ILE A 136 16.24 1.76 17.79
C ILE A 136 15.79 0.34 18.11
N ASN A 137 15.82 -0.02 19.39
CA ASN A 137 15.25 -1.28 19.84
C ASN A 137 13.73 -1.18 19.81
N VAL A 138 13.12 -1.76 18.78
CA VAL A 138 11.67 -1.88 18.65
C VAL A 138 11.30 -3.30 19.07
N ASP A 139 10.62 -3.44 20.21
CA ASP A 139 10.13 -4.73 20.67
C ASP A 139 9.09 -5.26 19.66
N PRO A 140 9.31 -6.42 19.01
CA PRO A 140 8.30 -7.03 18.15
C PRO A 140 7.13 -7.63 18.96
N GLY A 141 7.26 -7.81 20.27
CA GLY A 141 6.20 -8.31 21.17
C GLY A 141 5.52 -9.60 20.68
N THR A 142 4.22 -9.73 21.00
CA THR A 142 3.32 -10.75 20.45
C THR A 142 2.58 -10.27 19.21
N LEU A 143 3.17 -9.31 18.48
CA LEU A 143 2.53 -8.75 17.30
C LEU A 143 2.32 -9.81 16.21
N PRO A 144 1.30 -9.63 15.36
CA PRO A 144 1.13 -10.44 14.16
C PRO A 144 2.39 -10.42 13.29
N ALA A 145 2.88 -11.62 12.95
CA ALA A 145 4.10 -11.79 12.21
C ALA A 145 3.97 -12.86 11.12
N LEU A 146 4.72 -12.68 10.03
CA LEU A 146 5.00 -13.68 9.02
C LEU A 146 6.47 -14.10 9.08
N GLY A 147 6.76 -15.31 8.60
CA GLY A 147 8.11 -15.85 8.55
C GLY A 147 8.51 -16.57 9.83
N LYS A 148 9.76 -17.05 9.85
CA LYS A 148 10.29 -17.79 11.00
C LYS A 148 10.55 -16.85 12.17
N SER A 149 10.27 -17.30 13.38
CA SER A 149 10.48 -16.50 14.60
C SER A 149 11.96 -16.18 14.87
N ASP A 150 12.87 -17.01 14.36
CA ASP A 150 14.33 -16.90 14.48
C ASP A 150 15.00 -16.37 13.21
N ALA A 151 14.24 -15.79 12.28
CA ALA A 151 14.80 -15.23 11.06
C ALA A 151 15.87 -14.15 11.39
N PRO A 152 17.00 -14.12 10.67
CA PRO A 152 18.13 -13.24 10.97
C PRO A 152 17.83 -11.74 10.79
N VAL A 153 16.79 -11.40 10.03
CA VAL A 153 16.33 -10.04 9.85
C VAL A 153 14.88 -9.92 10.33
N THR A 154 14.63 -8.95 11.20
CA THR A 154 13.28 -8.57 11.62
C THR A 154 12.91 -7.24 10.98
N VAL A 155 11.77 -7.22 10.29
CA VAL A 155 11.16 -6.02 9.71
C VAL A 155 9.88 -5.73 10.49
N ILE A 156 9.78 -4.56 11.11
CA ILE A 156 8.58 -4.12 11.84
C ILE A 156 8.01 -2.91 11.12
N GLU A 157 6.78 -3.02 10.63
CA GLU A 157 6.04 -1.92 10.03
C GLU A 157 5.03 -1.34 11.03
N PHE A 158 5.05 -0.02 11.19
CA PHE A 158 3.97 0.76 11.76
C PHE A 158 3.12 1.34 10.64
N ALA A 159 1.84 0.97 10.60
CA ALA A 159 0.93 1.38 9.54
C ALA A 159 -0.49 1.65 10.03
N ASP A 160 -1.20 2.48 9.27
CA ASP A 160 -2.61 2.80 9.45
C ASP A 160 -3.37 2.26 8.23
N PHE A 161 -4.44 1.49 8.47
CA PHE A 161 -5.25 0.92 7.38
C PHE A 161 -5.91 1.97 6.50
N GLN A 162 -6.09 3.22 6.95
CA GLN A 162 -6.62 4.31 6.13
C GLN A 162 -5.55 5.11 5.39
N CYS A 163 -4.26 4.89 5.68
CA CYS A 163 -3.20 5.69 5.10
C CYS A 163 -2.94 5.28 3.63
N PRO A 164 -3.03 6.20 2.66
CA PRO A 164 -2.80 5.90 1.25
C PRO A 164 -1.33 5.54 0.94
N PHE A 165 -0.38 6.00 1.77
CA PHE A 165 1.01 5.59 1.64
C PHE A 165 1.27 4.19 2.19
N CYS A 166 0.51 3.75 3.21
CA CYS A 166 0.59 2.37 3.70
C CYS A 166 0.07 1.40 2.63
N GLU A 167 -1.04 1.75 1.96
CA GLU A 167 -1.55 0.97 0.83
C GLU A 167 -0.52 0.85 -0.32
N ARG A 168 0.19 1.94 -0.62
CA ARG A 168 1.29 1.92 -1.60
C ARG A 168 2.43 0.99 -1.17
N PHE A 169 2.81 1.04 0.10
CA PHE A 169 3.85 0.17 0.65
C PHE A 169 3.44 -1.31 0.59
N TYR A 170 2.20 -1.62 1.00
CA TYR A 170 1.59 -2.94 0.89
C TYR A 170 1.67 -3.49 -0.53
N LYS A 171 1.30 -2.69 -1.54
CA LYS A 171 1.28 -3.09 -2.96
C LYS A 171 2.67 -3.30 -3.58
N ASP A 172 3.73 -2.75 -3.00
CA ASP A 172 5.09 -2.80 -3.55
C ASP A 172 6.09 -3.44 -2.58
N ALA A 173 6.58 -2.67 -1.60
CA ALA A 173 7.66 -3.07 -0.72
C ALA A 173 7.32 -4.28 0.15
N GLU A 174 6.14 -4.30 0.78
CA GLU A 174 5.71 -5.42 1.61
C GLU A 174 5.63 -6.71 0.80
N LYS A 175 4.92 -6.68 -0.34
CA LYS A 175 4.81 -7.81 -1.25
C LYS A 175 6.18 -8.34 -1.67
N GLY A 176 7.08 -7.45 -2.08
CA GLY A 176 8.45 -7.81 -2.45
C GLY A 176 9.25 -8.41 -1.29
N ILE A 177 9.11 -7.89 -0.07
CA ILE A 177 9.75 -8.44 1.13
C ILE A 177 9.22 -9.84 1.42
N ILE A 178 7.89 -10.02 1.39
CA ILE A 178 7.25 -11.30 1.67
C ILE A 178 7.69 -12.36 0.66
N GLU A 179 7.61 -12.04 -0.63
CA GLU A 179 7.90 -12.99 -1.70
C GLU A 179 9.37 -13.43 -1.71
N ASN A 180 10.31 -12.52 -1.48
CA ASN A 180 11.74 -12.79 -1.66
C ASN A 180 12.45 -13.22 -0.37
N TYR A 181 11.99 -12.75 0.80
CA TYR A 181 12.72 -12.92 2.06
C TYR A 181 11.94 -13.65 3.15
N VAL A 182 10.63 -13.41 3.29
CA VAL A 182 9.82 -14.08 4.31
C VAL A 182 9.62 -15.56 3.94
N LYS A 183 9.21 -15.84 2.70
CA LYS A 183 9.01 -17.23 2.21
C LYS A 183 10.28 -18.08 2.27
N SER A 184 11.45 -17.47 2.13
CA SER A 184 12.75 -18.16 2.24
C SER A 184 13.26 -18.27 3.68
N GLY A 185 12.52 -17.75 4.67
CA GLY A 185 12.87 -17.80 6.09
C GLY A 185 13.97 -16.83 6.51
N LYS A 186 14.32 -15.85 5.66
CA LYS A 186 15.36 -14.84 5.92
C LYS A 186 14.84 -13.64 6.71
N VAL A 187 13.55 -13.33 6.57
CA VAL A 187 12.90 -12.20 7.25
C VAL A 187 11.72 -12.68 8.09
N LYS A 188 11.63 -12.16 9.32
CA LYS A 188 10.41 -12.08 10.12
C LYS A 188 9.78 -10.71 9.85
N PHE A 189 8.60 -10.69 9.24
CA PHE A 189 7.87 -9.45 8.96
C PHE A 189 6.77 -9.28 10.00
N VAL A 190 6.69 -8.12 10.63
CA VAL A 190 5.82 -7.83 11.77
C VAL A 190 5.02 -6.58 11.46
N PHE A 191 3.71 -6.62 11.69
CA PHE A 191 2.83 -5.46 11.56
C PHE A 191 2.44 -4.94 12.94
N ARG A 192 2.53 -3.63 13.14
CA ARG A 192 2.03 -2.92 14.32
C ARG A 192 1.08 -1.82 13.86
N ASN A 193 -0.12 -1.81 14.43
CA ASN A 193 -1.09 -0.75 14.16
C ASN A 193 -0.54 0.61 14.61
N TYR A 194 -0.71 1.65 13.80
CA TYR A 194 -0.44 3.03 14.16
C TYR A 194 -1.64 3.86 13.71
N ALA A 195 -2.77 3.71 14.40
CA ALA A 195 -4.05 4.33 14.02
C ALA A 195 -4.10 5.80 14.49
N PHE A 196 -4.03 6.75 13.55
CA PHE A 196 -4.02 8.19 13.88
C PHE A 196 -4.87 9.07 12.95
N LEU A 197 -5.43 8.51 11.86
CA LEU A 197 -6.18 9.30 10.87
C LEU A 197 -7.66 9.50 11.22
N GLY A 198 -8.17 8.81 12.24
CA GLY A 198 -9.51 9.05 12.76
C GLY A 198 -10.16 7.86 13.46
N PRO A 199 -11.46 7.96 13.75
CA PRO A 199 -12.21 6.86 14.36
C PRO A 199 -12.19 5.57 13.53
N GLU A 200 -12.24 5.69 12.20
CA GLU A 200 -12.21 4.52 11.31
C GLU A 200 -10.85 3.79 11.31
N SER A 201 -9.73 4.49 11.45
CA SER A 201 -8.42 3.86 11.68
C SER A 201 -8.41 3.02 12.95
N ASN A 202 -8.99 3.53 14.03
CA ASN A 202 -9.07 2.79 15.29
C ASN A 202 -9.94 1.54 15.14
N ILE A 203 -11.11 1.68 14.51
CA ILE A 203 -12.03 0.57 14.23
C ILE A 203 -11.34 -0.50 13.36
N ALA A 204 -10.64 -0.09 12.30
CA ALA A 204 -9.91 -0.98 11.42
C ALA A 204 -8.80 -1.74 12.15
N ALA A 205 -8.02 -1.04 13.00
CA ALA A 205 -6.96 -1.62 13.81
C ALA A 205 -7.48 -2.61 14.87
N GLU A 206 -8.59 -2.27 15.55
CA GLU A 206 -9.27 -3.19 16.47
C GLU A 206 -9.78 -4.43 15.75
N GLY A 207 -10.38 -4.24 14.56
CA GLY A 207 -10.82 -5.34 13.71
C GLY A 207 -9.68 -6.28 13.33
N ALA A 208 -8.47 -5.76 13.08
CA ALA A 208 -7.32 -6.60 12.79
C ALA A 208 -6.98 -7.54 13.96
N TYR A 209 -7.03 -7.03 15.19
CA TYR A 209 -6.85 -7.88 16.38
C TYR A 209 -8.00 -8.86 16.61
N CYS A 210 -9.25 -8.45 16.36
CA CYS A 210 -10.39 -9.37 16.40
C CYS A 210 -10.29 -10.49 15.35
N ALA A 211 -9.75 -10.21 14.16
CA ALA A 211 -9.45 -11.23 13.17
C ALA A 211 -8.27 -12.12 13.62
N ASN A 212 -7.29 -11.56 14.31
CA ASN A 212 -6.16 -12.31 14.86
C ASN A 212 -6.57 -13.35 15.92
N GLU A 213 -7.62 -13.10 16.71
CA GLU A 213 -8.19 -14.12 17.63
C GLU A 213 -8.62 -15.40 16.90
N GLN A 214 -8.87 -15.28 15.59
CA GLN A 214 -9.29 -16.38 14.73
C GLN A 214 -8.18 -16.85 13.78
N GLY A 215 -6.94 -16.35 13.97
CA GLY A 215 -5.80 -16.66 13.12
C GLY A 215 -5.88 -16.03 11.72
N LYS A 216 -6.67 -14.97 11.55
CA LYS A 216 -6.98 -14.35 10.26
C LYS A 216 -6.48 -12.90 10.14
N PHE A 217 -5.44 -12.56 10.88
CA PHE A 217 -4.86 -11.22 10.85
C PHE A 217 -4.41 -10.81 9.44
N TRP A 218 -3.64 -11.66 8.76
CA TRP A 218 -3.05 -11.32 7.46
C TRP A 218 -4.08 -11.32 6.33
N GLU A 219 -5.08 -12.20 6.39
CA GLU A 219 -6.21 -12.15 5.47
C GLU A 219 -7.04 -10.87 5.66
N TYR A 220 -7.28 -10.45 6.91
CA TYR A 220 -7.93 -9.19 7.22
C TYR A 220 -7.11 -8.00 6.73
N HIS A 221 -5.81 -7.99 7.05
CA HIS A 221 -4.86 -6.97 6.64
C HIS A 221 -4.88 -6.74 5.13
N ASN A 222 -4.69 -7.81 4.36
CA ASN A 222 -4.68 -7.73 2.89
C ASN A 222 -6.03 -7.26 2.36
N PHE A 223 -7.13 -7.80 2.92
CA PHE A 223 -8.46 -7.43 2.50
C PHE A 223 -8.77 -5.95 2.73
N LEU A 224 -8.32 -5.36 3.84
CA LEU A 224 -8.50 -3.92 4.08
C LEU A 224 -7.69 -3.08 3.10
N PHE A 225 -6.41 -3.39 2.90
CA PHE A 225 -5.60 -2.62 1.94
C PHE A 225 -6.04 -2.80 0.49
N ASP A 226 -6.52 -3.99 0.11
CA ASP A 226 -7.10 -4.24 -1.23
C ASP A 226 -8.40 -3.46 -1.47
N ASN A 227 -9.10 -3.08 -0.40
CA ASN A 227 -10.39 -2.38 -0.44
C ASN A 227 -10.33 -1.02 0.27
N GLN A 228 -9.15 -0.38 0.32
CA GLN A 228 -8.98 0.91 0.95
C GLN A 228 -9.78 1.99 0.19
N GLY A 229 -10.57 2.76 0.93
CA GLY A 229 -11.24 3.96 0.44
C GLY A 229 -10.57 5.23 0.97
N PRO A 230 -11.07 6.42 0.60
CA PRO A 230 -10.58 7.67 1.18
C PRO A 230 -10.69 7.65 2.71
N GLU A 231 -9.77 8.35 3.38
CA GLU A 231 -9.77 8.52 4.83
C GLU A 231 -11.14 9.03 5.33
N ASN A 232 -11.65 8.42 6.41
CA ASN A 232 -12.91 8.81 7.05
C ASN A 232 -14.15 8.85 6.13
N SER A 233 -14.16 8.03 5.07
CA SER A 233 -15.24 7.99 4.08
C SER A 233 -16.43 7.08 4.46
N GLY A 234 -16.34 6.38 5.58
CA GLY A 234 -17.25 5.30 5.98
C GLY A 234 -16.80 3.92 5.51
N THR A 235 -15.76 3.81 4.67
CA THR A 235 -15.29 2.53 4.12
C THR A 235 -14.95 1.52 5.22
N PHE A 236 -14.31 1.96 6.31
CA PHE A 236 -14.03 1.13 7.48
C PHE A 236 -14.88 1.51 8.69
N SER A 237 -16.08 2.02 8.44
CA SER A 237 -17.08 2.11 9.49
C SER A 237 -17.37 0.71 10.06
N LYS A 238 -17.74 0.68 11.34
CA LYS A 238 -18.10 -0.55 12.04
C LYS A 238 -19.17 -1.36 11.30
N GLU A 239 -20.18 -0.69 10.72
CA GLU A 239 -21.23 -1.37 9.94
C GLU A 239 -20.69 -2.06 8.67
N ASN A 240 -19.66 -1.52 8.04
CA ASN A 240 -19.08 -2.08 6.82
C ASN A 240 -18.15 -3.25 7.11
N LEU A 241 -17.48 -3.25 8.27
CA LEU A 241 -16.57 -4.35 8.66
C LEU A 241 -17.32 -5.56 9.22
N GLU A 242 -18.48 -5.38 9.85
CA GLU A 242 -19.28 -6.44 10.50
C GLU A 242 -20.00 -7.43 9.56
#